data_AF-A0A2V8IAB9-F1
#
_entry.id   AF-A0A2V8IAB9-F1
#
_cell.length_a   1.000
_cell.length_b   1.000
_cell.length_c   1.000
_cell.angle_alpha   90.00
_cell.angle_beta   90.00
_cell.angle_gamma   90.00
#
_symmetry.space_group_name_H-M   'P 1'
#
loop_
_entity.id
_entity.type
_entity.pdbx_description
1 polymer ?
#
loop_
_entity_poly.entity_id
_entity_poly.type
_entity_poly.pdbx_seq_one_letter_code
_entity_poly.pdbx_strand_id
1 'polypeptide(L)'
;MEICGKSFLIGLLIVSGAKTIHASEVDALDISGNIQRVHMPYANGTVLDPIFASSDPASTAYSQIIGYTRAGDSAIWTGFYLAAEAFRYQVTRSPDALANASRALDGIHSLLDITGSDVLARCLIPTNSPYAAAIQREEAGNGIYYNQLRGQSYFWIGNTSRDQYSGVVFGLSVAYDAIDDSNLRGL
;
A
#
# COMPACT_ATOMS: atom_id res chain seq x y z
N MET A 1 67.22 -12.26 -36.75
CA MET A 1 67.34 -10.97 -37.46
C MET A 1 66.05 -10.21 -37.23
N GLU A 2 66.22 -8.98 -36.79
CA GLU A 2 65.28 -8.03 -36.20
C GLU A 2 64.18 -7.44 -37.13
N ILE A 3 63.07 -7.06 -36.47
CA ILE A 3 62.27 -5.81 -36.61
C ILE A 3 61.13 -5.67 -37.65
N CYS A 4 60.05 -5.04 -37.15
CA CYS A 4 59.00 -4.20 -37.78
C CYS A 4 57.81 -4.92 -38.44
N GLY A 5 56.54 -4.65 -38.12
CA GLY A 5 55.89 -3.58 -37.36
C GLY A 5 54.66 -3.05 -38.11
N LYS A 6 53.56 -2.78 -37.38
CA LYS A 6 52.36 -1.98 -37.76
C LYS A 6 51.33 -2.68 -38.67
N SER A 7 50.02 -2.68 -38.44
CA SER A 7 49.15 -2.03 -37.45
C SER A 7 47.85 -2.83 -37.35
N PHE A 8 47.46 -3.26 -36.15
CA PHE A 8 46.12 -3.79 -35.88
C PHE A 8 45.21 -2.59 -35.57
N LEU A 9 44.29 -2.24 -36.47
CA LEU A 9 43.25 -1.26 -36.17
C LEU A 9 42.25 -1.92 -35.21
N ILE A 10 42.41 -1.68 -33.91
CA ILE A 10 41.38 -2.00 -32.91
C ILE A 10 40.29 -0.93 -33.04
N GLY A 11 39.15 -1.32 -33.62
CA GLY A 11 37.93 -0.51 -33.58
C GLY A 11 37.48 -0.36 -32.14
N LEU A 12 37.56 0.86 -31.61
CA LEU A 12 37.04 1.20 -30.30
C LEU A 12 35.50 1.20 -30.38
N LEU A 13 34.87 0.09 -30.01
CA LEU A 13 33.43 0.05 -29.74
C LEU A 13 33.18 0.84 -28.46
N ILE A 14 32.79 2.11 -28.61
CA ILE A 14 32.19 2.88 -27.52
C ILE A 14 30.82 2.25 -27.26
N VAL A 15 30.76 1.34 -26.28
CA VAL A 15 29.49 0.96 -25.67
C VAL A 15 29.04 2.18 -24.88
N SER A 16 28.25 3.03 -25.54
CA SER A 16 27.47 4.04 -24.84
C SER A 16 26.48 3.27 -23.98
N GLY A 17 26.82 3.11 -22.70
CA GLY A 17 25.92 2.53 -21.71
C GLY A 17 24.72 3.44 -21.61
N ALA A 18 23.65 3.10 -22.34
CA ALA A 18 22.34 3.62 -22.05
C ALA A 18 22.08 3.27 -20.59
N LYS A 19 22.12 4.27 -19.71
CA LYS A 19 21.53 4.14 -18.38
C LYS A 19 20.02 4.05 -18.60
N THR A 20 19.55 2.88 -18.99
CA THR A 20 18.17 2.52 -18.74
C THR A 20 18.04 2.51 -17.22
N ILE A 21 17.39 3.55 -16.68
CA ILE A 21 16.88 3.53 -15.32
C ILE A 21 15.76 2.48 -15.34
N HIS A 22 16.16 1.22 -15.25
CA HIS A 22 15.24 0.17 -14.83
C HIS A 22 15.06 0.41 -13.33
N ALA A 23 13.86 0.80 -12.91
CA ALA A 23 13.44 0.41 -11.57
C ALA A 23 13.59 -1.11 -11.55
N SER A 24 14.56 -1.58 -10.79
CA SER A 24 14.86 -3.00 -10.67
C SER A 24 13.73 -3.66 -9.87
N GLU A 25 13.63 -4.98 -9.96
CA GLU A 25 12.76 -5.74 -9.06
C GLU A 25 13.03 -5.40 -7.58
N VAL A 26 14.29 -5.13 -7.24
CA VAL A 26 14.69 -4.69 -5.89
C VAL A 26 13.99 -3.39 -5.50
N ASP A 27 13.97 -2.38 -6.37
CA ASP A 27 13.30 -1.11 -6.08
C ASP A 27 11.78 -1.30 -5.87
N ALA A 28 11.16 -2.18 -6.67
CA ALA A 28 9.74 -2.50 -6.55
C ALA A 28 9.42 -3.22 -5.22
N LEU A 29 10.28 -4.16 -4.82
CA LEU A 29 10.16 -4.86 -3.54
C LEU A 29 10.41 -3.92 -2.35
N ASP A 30 11.36 -3.00 -2.45
CA ASP A 30 11.63 -1.99 -1.43
C ASP A 30 10.44 -1.04 -1.26
N ILE A 31 9.81 -0.64 -2.37
CA ILE A 31 8.57 0.16 -2.34
C ILE A 31 7.43 -0.63 -1.68
N SER A 32 7.19 -1.89 -2.06
CA SER A 32 6.15 -2.73 -1.44
C SER A 32 6.40 -2.92 0.07
N GLY A 33 7.65 -3.18 0.46
CA GLY A 33 8.07 -3.26 1.87
C GLY A 33 7.86 -1.95 2.62
N ASN A 34 8.12 -0.81 1.97
CA ASN A 34 7.84 0.51 2.55
C ASN A 34 6.34 0.73 2.75
N ILE A 35 5.49 0.39 1.77
CA ILE A 35 4.03 0.50 1.91
C ILE A 35 3.56 -0.26 3.16
N GLN A 36 3.98 -1.51 3.31
CA GLN A 36 3.65 -2.31 4.49
C GLN A 36 4.14 -1.67 5.80
N ARG A 37 5.35 -1.13 5.80
CA ARG A 37 5.99 -0.59 7.00
C ARG A 37 5.39 0.74 7.47
N VAL A 38 5.02 1.63 6.56
CA VAL A 38 4.65 3.01 6.91
C VAL A 38 3.21 3.39 6.58
N HIS A 39 2.52 2.63 5.74
CA HIS A 39 1.13 2.90 5.40
C HIS A 39 0.13 1.95 6.07
N MET A 40 0.58 0.88 6.75
CA MET A 40 -0.29 -0.05 7.48
C MET A 40 0.02 -0.08 8.99
N PRO A 41 -0.22 1.01 9.73
CA PRO A 41 0.16 1.11 11.14
C PRO A 41 -0.62 0.20 12.09
N TYR A 42 -1.73 -0.39 11.65
CA TYR A 42 -2.59 -1.21 12.50
C TYR A 42 -2.78 -2.61 11.91
N ALA A 43 -3.06 -3.57 12.78
CA ALA A 43 -3.32 -4.97 12.40
C ALA A 43 -4.61 -5.16 11.57
N ASN A 44 -5.37 -4.11 11.32
CA ASN A 44 -6.58 -4.15 10.51
C ASN A 44 -6.29 -4.20 9.00
N GLY A 45 -5.03 -4.06 8.55
CA GLY A 45 -4.67 -4.24 7.13
C GLY A 45 -5.10 -3.12 6.18
N THR A 46 -5.54 -1.96 6.70
CA THR A 46 -5.95 -0.81 5.87
C THR A 46 -4.80 0.17 5.64
N VAL A 47 -4.78 0.79 4.46
CA VAL A 47 -3.77 1.78 4.05
C VAL A 47 -4.12 3.17 4.61
N LEU A 48 -3.14 3.87 5.17
CA LEU A 48 -3.23 5.26 5.62
C LEU A 48 -2.10 6.11 5.05
N ASP A 49 -2.29 7.43 5.01
CA ASP A 49 -1.32 8.39 4.48
C ASP A 49 -0.42 8.95 5.61
N PRO A 50 0.86 8.56 5.71
CA PRO A 50 1.75 9.00 6.77
C PRO A 50 2.23 10.45 6.53
N ILE A 51 2.36 11.19 7.62
CA ILE A 51 3.03 12.49 7.63
C ILE A 51 4.46 12.28 8.17
N PHE A 52 5.45 12.62 7.35
CA PHE A 52 6.86 12.59 7.75
C PHE A 52 7.31 13.91 8.38
N ALA A 53 8.24 13.83 9.33
CA ALA A 53 8.79 15.01 10.02
C ALA A 53 9.60 15.93 9.11
N SER A 54 10.11 15.42 7.98
CA SER A 54 10.88 16.18 7.00
C SER A 54 10.62 15.66 5.59
N SER A 55 10.58 16.57 4.61
CA SER A 55 10.58 16.24 3.19
C SER A 55 12.00 16.18 2.59
N ASP A 56 13.03 16.54 3.36
CA ASP A 56 14.43 16.50 2.93
C ASP A 56 15.02 15.09 3.08
N PRO A 57 15.39 14.39 1.97
CA PRO A 57 15.97 13.05 2.02
C PRO A 57 17.30 12.97 2.78
N ALA A 58 18.01 14.09 2.97
CA ALA A 58 19.25 14.14 3.74
C ALA A 58 19.00 14.26 5.26
N SER A 59 17.76 14.53 5.69
CA SER A 59 17.41 14.68 7.10
C SER A 59 17.36 13.33 7.81
N THR A 60 17.90 13.28 9.04
CA THR A 60 17.71 12.11 9.92
C THR A 60 16.25 11.88 10.31
N ALA A 61 15.39 12.88 10.12
CA ALA A 61 13.95 12.81 10.38
C ALA A 61 13.12 12.44 9.13
N TYR A 62 13.75 12.18 7.96
CA TYR A 62 13.06 11.90 6.69
C TYR A 62 12.08 10.71 6.76
N SER A 63 12.38 9.71 7.58
CA SER A 63 11.53 8.52 7.77
C SER A 63 10.72 8.53 9.07
N GLN A 64 10.80 9.62 9.86
CA GLN A 64 10.09 9.73 11.13
C GLN A 64 8.63 10.11 10.88
N ILE A 65 7.71 9.20 11.24
CA ILE A 65 6.27 9.43 11.15
C ILE A 65 5.82 10.26 12.35
N ILE A 66 5.18 11.40 12.08
CA ILE A 66 4.63 12.31 13.10
C ILE A 66 3.11 12.34 13.11
N GLY A 67 2.46 11.70 12.14
CA GLY A 67 1.01 11.62 12.05
C GLY A 67 0.55 10.76 10.89
N TYR A 68 -0.76 10.62 10.78
CA TYR A 68 -1.45 10.14 9.60
C TYR A 68 -2.52 11.16 9.24
N THR A 69 -2.69 11.42 7.95
CA THR A 69 -3.63 12.39 7.40
C THR A 69 -4.52 11.71 6.36
N ARG A 70 -5.50 12.45 5.82
CA ARG A 70 -6.37 12.00 4.73
C ARG A 70 -6.93 10.60 4.96
N ALA A 71 -7.24 10.30 6.22
CA ALA A 71 -7.68 8.97 6.62
C ALA A 71 -8.99 8.62 5.90
N GLY A 72 -9.79 9.61 5.53
CA GLY A 72 -11.00 9.45 4.72
C GLY A 72 -10.80 8.84 3.33
N ASP A 73 -9.56 8.71 2.85
CA ASP A 73 -9.20 8.01 1.59
C ASP A 73 -8.67 6.57 1.85
N SER A 74 -8.72 6.07 3.09
CA SER A 74 -8.14 4.76 3.44
C SER A 74 -8.74 3.61 2.63
N ALA A 75 -10.06 3.59 2.45
CA ALA A 75 -10.75 2.54 1.70
C ALA A 75 -10.30 2.48 0.21
N ILE A 76 -10.21 3.63 -0.48
CA ILE A 76 -9.79 3.66 -1.89
C ILE A 76 -8.36 3.11 -2.03
N TRP A 77 -7.45 3.55 -1.17
CA TRP A 77 -6.04 3.13 -1.22
C TRP A 77 -5.84 1.67 -0.81
N THR A 78 -6.66 1.15 0.11
CA THR A 78 -6.66 -0.27 0.45
C THR A 78 -7.09 -1.13 -0.74
N GLY A 79 -8.11 -0.69 -1.50
CA GLY A 79 -8.52 -1.34 -2.74
C GLY A 79 -7.43 -1.34 -3.82
N PHE A 80 -6.78 -0.19 -4.05
CA PHE A 80 -5.65 -0.13 -4.98
C PHE A 80 -4.46 -0.97 -4.55
N TYR A 81 -4.19 -1.03 -3.24
CA TYR A 81 -3.12 -1.88 -2.71
C TYR A 81 -3.43 -3.37 -2.91
N LEU A 82 -4.68 -3.80 -2.68
CA LEU A 82 -5.13 -5.16 -3.01
C LEU A 82 -4.89 -5.49 -4.49
N ALA A 83 -5.30 -4.60 -5.41
CA ALA A 83 -5.05 -4.79 -6.84
C ALA A 83 -3.55 -4.92 -7.16
N ALA A 84 -2.72 -4.05 -6.57
CA ALA A 84 -1.27 -4.07 -6.79
C ALA A 84 -0.63 -5.41 -6.38
N GLU A 85 -0.98 -5.92 -5.20
CA GLU A 85 -0.46 -7.20 -4.71
C GLU A 85 -1.04 -8.39 -5.48
N ALA A 86 -2.29 -8.30 -5.94
CA ALA A 86 -2.89 -9.31 -6.82
C ALA A 86 -2.18 -9.39 -8.17
N PHE A 87 -1.87 -8.25 -8.81
CA PHE A 87 -1.06 -8.22 -10.02
C PHE A 87 0.34 -8.79 -9.78
N ARG A 88 0.98 -8.40 -8.67
CA ARG A 88 2.29 -8.93 -8.30
C ARG A 88 2.25 -10.44 -8.12
N TYR A 89 1.23 -10.97 -7.43
CA TYR A 89 1.04 -12.41 -7.26
C TYR A 89 0.84 -13.12 -8.61
N GLN A 90 0.03 -12.55 -9.50
CA GLN A 90 -0.27 -13.17 -10.80
C GLN A 90 1.00 -13.42 -11.64
N VAL A 91 1.93 -12.47 -11.65
CA VAL A 91 3.16 -12.55 -12.46
C VAL A 91 4.32 -13.25 -11.76
N THR A 92 4.42 -13.15 -10.43
CA THR A 92 5.56 -13.70 -9.67
C THR A 92 5.26 -15.00 -8.93
N ARG A 93 3.98 -15.25 -8.62
CA ARG A 93 3.52 -16.28 -7.67
C ARG A 93 4.17 -16.17 -6.28
N SER A 94 4.65 -14.98 -5.92
CA SER A 94 5.31 -14.73 -4.64
C SER A 94 4.36 -15.00 -3.47
N PRO A 95 4.75 -15.84 -2.48
CA PRO A 95 3.94 -16.06 -1.29
C PRO A 95 3.73 -14.77 -0.49
N ASP A 96 4.70 -13.85 -0.51
CA ASP A 96 4.55 -12.54 0.12
C ASP A 96 3.47 -11.70 -0.55
N ALA A 97 3.30 -11.82 -1.88
CA ALA A 97 2.24 -11.11 -2.62
C ALA A 97 0.87 -11.59 -2.20
N LEU A 98 0.73 -12.91 -2.10
CA LEU A 98 -0.51 -13.52 -1.62
C LEU A 98 -0.83 -13.10 -0.18
N ALA A 99 0.18 -13.12 0.71
CA ALA A 99 0.01 -12.71 2.11
C ALA A 99 -0.37 -11.22 2.22
N ASN A 100 0.22 -10.35 1.40
CA ASN A 100 -0.12 -8.93 1.37
C ASN A 100 -1.55 -8.70 0.83
N ALA A 101 -1.93 -9.39 -0.24
CA ALA A 101 -3.29 -9.33 -0.79
C ALA A 101 -4.32 -9.82 0.24
N SER A 102 -4.05 -10.93 0.93
CA SER A 102 -4.92 -11.44 2.01
C SER A 102 -5.12 -10.42 3.12
N ARG A 103 -4.04 -9.76 3.56
CA ARG A 103 -4.14 -8.71 4.60
C ARG A 103 -4.95 -7.50 4.14
N ALA A 104 -4.81 -7.09 2.88
CA ALA A 104 -5.60 -5.99 2.32
C ALA A 104 -7.08 -6.36 2.20
N LEU A 105 -7.38 -7.59 1.79
CA LEU A 105 -8.75 -8.12 1.74
C LEU A 105 -9.38 -8.14 3.14
N ASP A 106 -8.67 -8.66 4.15
CA ASP A 106 -9.11 -8.62 5.55
C ASP A 106 -9.40 -7.20 6.04
N GLY A 107 -8.64 -6.21 5.55
CA GLY A 107 -8.89 -4.79 5.83
C GLY A 107 -10.14 -4.25 5.18
N ILE A 108 -10.44 -4.65 3.95
CA ILE A 108 -11.71 -4.32 3.29
C ILE A 108 -12.89 -4.93 4.05
N HIS A 109 -12.80 -6.19 4.50
CA HIS A 109 -13.83 -6.79 5.36
C HIS A 109 -13.97 -6.02 6.67
N SER A 110 -12.86 -5.65 7.31
CA SER A 110 -12.89 -4.87 8.54
C SER A 110 -13.59 -3.51 8.36
N LEU A 111 -13.45 -2.87 7.19
CA LEU A 111 -14.15 -1.63 6.84
C LEU A 111 -15.67 -1.83 6.66
N LEU A 112 -16.13 -3.01 6.26
CA LEU A 112 -17.55 -3.36 6.16
C LEU A 112 -18.11 -3.74 7.54
N ASP A 113 -17.47 -4.70 8.20
CA ASP A 113 -17.90 -5.29 9.47
C ASP A 113 -18.05 -4.25 10.58
N ILE A 114 -17.13 -3.29 10.66
CA ILE A 114 -17.13 -2.28 11.73
C ILE A 114 -18.40 -1.41 11.72
N THR A 115 -19.06 -1.28 10.56
CA THR A 115 -20.27 -0.46 10.43
C THR A 115 -21.53 -1.16 10.95
N GLY A 116 -21.52 -2.50 11.06
CA GLY A 116 -22.66 -3.32 11.47
C GLY A 116 -23.87 -3.26 10.54
N SER A 117 -23.75 -2.63 9.37
CA SER A 117 -24.84 -2.45 8.39
C SER A 117 -24.40 -2.68 6.94
N ASP A 118 -23.23 -3.30 6.75
CA ASP A 118 -22.61 -3.62 5.45
C ASP A 118 -22.38 -2.42 4.53
N VAL A 119 -22.43 -1.20 5.07
CA VAL A 119 -21.91 -0.01 4.37
C VAL A 119 -20.39 0.03 4.53
N LEU A 120 -19.70 0.47 3.49
CA LEU A 120 -18.25 0.61 3.53
C LEU A 120 -17.88 1.80 4.42
N ALA A 121 -17.10 1.59 5.49
CA ALA A 121 -16.45 2.69 6.20
C ALA A 121 -15.36 3.33 5.34
N ARG A 122 -15.11 4.63 5.51
CA ARG A 122 -13.96 5.27 4.86
C ARG A 122 -12.63 4.80 5.40
N CYS A 123 -12.62 4.58 6.71
CA CYS A 123 -11.47 4.28 7.52
C CYS A 123 -11.93 3.77 8.87
N LEU A 124 -11.14 2.89 9.49
CA LEU A 124 -11.28 2.50 10.89
C LEU A 124 -9.93 2.62 11.61
N ILE A 125 -9.95 3.19 12.82
CA ILE A 125 -8.74 3.47 13.61
C ILE A 125 -8.97 2.98 15.04
N PRO A 126 -8.03 2.21 15.64
CA PRO A 126 -8.12 1.84 17.04
C PRO A 126 -8.26 3.08 17.94
N THR A 127 -9.18 3.05 18.91
CA THR A 127 -9.41 4.22 19.80
C THR A 127 -8.20 4.57 20.66
N ASN A 128 -7.29 3.63 20.89
CA ASN A 128 -6.02 3.83 21.60
C ASN A 128 -4.86 4.28 20.69
N SER A 129 -5.13 4.58 19.41
CA SER A 129 -4.12 5.13 18.50
C SER A 129 -3.58 6.46 19.03
N PRO A 130 -2.26 6.68 19.03
CA PRO A 130 -1.68 7.99 19.38
C PRO A 130 -2.06 9.09 18.38
N TYR A 131 -2.56 8.73 17.19
CA TYR A 131 -2.98 9.65 16.14
C TYR A 131 -4.49 9.88 16.09
N ALA A 132 -5.27 9.21 16.96
CA ALA A 132 -6.72 9.24 16.96
C ALA A 132 -7.29 10.67 16.95
N ALA A 133 -6.86 11.50 17.89
CA ALA A 133 -7.40 12.86 18.05
C ALA A 133 -7.13 13.77 16.84
N ALA A 134 -5.99 13.59 16.16
CA ALA A 134 -5.67 14.35 14.95
C ALA A 134 -6.55 13.92 13.77
N ILE A 135 -6.66 12.61 13.55
CA ILE A 135 -7.50 12.03 12.50
C ILE A 135 -8.97 12.41 12.70
N GLN A 136 -9.50 12.29 13.92
CA GLN A 136 -10.87 12.68 14.24
C GLN A 136 -11.14 14.16 13.96
N ARG A 137 -10.16 15.03 14.20
CA ARG A 137 -10.30 16.46 13.91
C ARG A 137 -10.35 16.74 12.41
N GLU A 138 -9.47 16.10 11.64
CA GLU A 138 -9.42 16.23 10.19
C GLU A 138 -10.72 15.72 9.54
N GLU A 139 -11.25 14.60 10.04
CA GLU A 139 -12.35 13.86 9.44
C GLU A 139 -13.71 14.17 10.07
N ALA A 140 -13.79 15.18 10.95
CA ALA A 140 -14.99 15.54 11.70
C ALA A 140 -16.22 15.81 10.80
N GLY A 141 -15.99 16.29 9.57
CA GLY A 141 -17.05 16.54 8.58
C GLY A 141 -17.66 15.29 7.94
N ASN A 142 -17.04 14.12 8.11
CA ASN A 142 -17.47 12.87 7.47
C ASN A 142 -18.28 11.96 8.41
N GLY A 143 -18.48 12.38 9.67
CA GLY A 143 -19.16 11.59 10.69
C GLY A 143 -18.23 10.56 11.31
N ILE A 144 -18.20 10.53 12.65
CA ILE A 144 -17.35 9.66 13.44
C ILE A 144 -18.24 8.77 14.28
N TYR A 145 -18.05 7.47 14.12
CA TYR A 145 -18.84 6.42 14.77
C TYR A 145 -17.92 5.49 15.54
N TYR A 146 -18.48 4.75 16.49
CA TYR A 146 -17.72 3.83 17.34
C TYR A 146 -18.33 2.46 17.29
N ASN A 147 -17.48 1.44 17.19
CA ASN A 147 -17.90 0.05 17.31
C ASN A 147 -16.71 -0.81 17.76
N GLN A 148 -16.96 -2.09 18.03
CA GLN A 148 -15.92 -3.06 18.34
C GLN A 148 -15.80 -4.08 17.21
N LEU A 149 -14.56 -4.42 16.87
CA LEU A 149 -14.23 -5.47 15.92
C LEU A 149 -13.18 -6.37 16.55
N ARG A 150 -13.44 -7.68 16.59
CA ARG A 150 -12.51 -8.70 17.13
C ARG A 150 -12.00 -8.38 18.55
N GLY A 151 -12.87 -7.82 19.41
CA GLY A 151 -12.55 -7.46 20.79
C GLY A 151 -11.78 -6.15 20.98
N GLN A 152 -11.46 -5.43 19.91
CA GLN A 152 -10.80 -4.13 19.93
C GLN A 152 -11.82 -3.01 19.62
N SER A 153 -11.76 -1.91 20.37
CA SER A 153 -12.56 -0.72 20.11
C SER A 153 -11.93 0.13 19.00
N TYR A 154 -12.75 0.54 18.05
CA TYR A 154 -12.40 1.44 16.95
C TYR A 154 -13.34 2.64 16.93
N PHE A 155 -12.83 3.76 16.40
CA PHE A 155 -13.71 4.69 15.71
C PHE A 155 -13.58 4.45 14.21
N TRP A 156 -14.67 4.66 13.48
CA TRP A 156 -14.70 4.60 12.03
C TRP A 156 -15.36 5.84 11.45
N ILE A 157 -14.97 6.17 10.22
CA ILE A 157 -15.39 7.39 9.53
C ILE A 157 -16.42 7.03 8.46
N GLY A 158 -17.55 7.72 8.45
CA GLY A 158 -18.66 7.49 7.51
C GLY A 158 -18.65 8.43 6.31
N ASN A 159 -19.83 8.68 5.73
CA ASN A 159 -19.99 9.54 4.55
C ASN A 159 -19.11 9.11 3.37
N THR A 160 -19.07 7.81 3.11
CA THR A 160 -18.19 7.18 2.11
C THR A 160 -18.54 7.65 0.71
N SER A 161 -17.54 8.19 0.02
CA SER A 161 -17.69 8.75 -1.32
C SER A 161 -17.58 7.67 -2.39
N ARG A 162 -18.07 7.98 -3.59
CA ARG A 162 -18.12 7.04 -4.72
C ARG A 162 -16.73 6.51 -5.13
N ASP A 163 -15.71 7.35 -5.07
CA ASP A 163 -14.32 6.99 -5.40
C ASP A 163 -13.77 5.89 -4.48
N GLN A 164 -14.21 5.83 -3.22
CA GLN A 164 -13.84 4.76 -2.29
C GLN A 164 -14.45 3.43 -2.65
N TYR A 165 -15.74 3.42 -2.97
CA TYR A 165 -16.38 2.23 -3.52
C TYR A 165 -15.70 1.79 -4.82
N SER A 166 -15.39 2.72 -5.73
CA SER A 166 -14.70 2.39 -6.98
C SER A 166 -13.34 1.74 -6.74
N GLY A 167 -12.54 2.25 -5.81
CA GLY A 167 -11.23 1.67 -5.48
C GLY A 167 -11.34 0.29 -4.86
N VAL A 168 -12.25 0.12 -3.89
CA VAL A 168 -12.50 -1.19 -3.25
C VAL A 168 -12.99 -2.20 -4.26
N VAL A 169 -14.01 -1.87 -5.05
CA VAL A 169 -14.56 -2.76 -6.09
C VAL A 169 -13.51 -3.10 -7.15
N PHE A 170 -12.67 -2.13 -7.54
CA PHE A 170 -11.54 -2.39 -8.45
C PHE A 170 -10.56 -3.40 -7.85
N GLY A 171 -10.14 -3.20 -6.59
CA GLY A 171 -9.27 -4.12 -5.85
C GLY A 171 -9.82 -5.53 -5.79
N LEU A 172 -11.07 -5.67 -5.37
CA LEU A 172 -11.77 -6.95 -5.26
C LEU A 172 -11.89 -7.66 -6.62
N SER A 173 -12.24 -6.92 -7.68
CA SER A 173 -12.37 -7.48 -9.03
C SER A 173 -11.03 -8.00 -9.55
N VAL A 174 -9.95 -7.22 -9.39
CA VAL A 174 -8.60 -7.65 -9.78
C VAL A 174 -8.17 -8.88 -8.99
N ALA A 175 -8.38 -8.88 -7.66
CA ALA A 175 -8.01 -10.02 -6.81
C ALA A 175 -8.75 -11.30 -7.21
N TYR A 176 -10.06 -11.20 -7.49
CA TYR A 176 -10.89 -12.32 -7.93
C TYR A 176 -10.36 -12.98 -9.21
N ASP A 177 -9.99 -12.15 -10.20
CA ASP A 177 -9.49 -12.61 -11.50
C ASP A 177 -8.04 -13.13 -11.44
N ALA A 178 -7.19 -12.48 -10.63
CA ALA A 178 -5.75 -12.73 -10.61
C ALA A 178 -5.30 -13.82 -9.63
N ILE A 179 -6.04 -14.01 -8.53
CA ILE A 179 -5.68 -14.94 -7.44
C ILE A 179 -6.61 -16.15 -7.47
N ASP A 180 -6.06 -17.29 -7.90
CA ASP A 180 -6.73 -18.59 -7.87
C ASP A 180 -6.37 -19.36 -6.58
N ASP A 181 -6.69 -18.75 -5.43
CA ASP A 181 -6.51 -19.33 -4.10
C ASP A 181 -7.88 -19.51 -3.43
N SER A 182 -8.20 -20.74 -3.04
CA SER A 182 -9.52 -21.07 -2.49
C SER A 182 -9.78 -20.45 -1.12
N ASN A 183 -8.73 -20.22 -0.32
CA ASN A 183 -8.89 -19.58 0.98
C ASN A 183 -9.20 -18.09 0.79
N LEU A 184 -8.49 -17.43 -0.13
CA LEU A 184 -8.70 -16.00 -0.40
C LEU A 184 -10.07 -15.72 -1.03
N ARG A 185 -10.59 -16.63 -1.86
CA ARG A 185 -11.95 -16.52 -2.44
C ARG A 185 -13.08 -16.82 -1.46
N GLY A 186 -12.77 -17.44 -0.32
CA GLY A 186 -13.74 -17.79 0.72
C GLY A 186 -13.86 -16.77 1.84
N LEU A 187 -12.98 -15.75 1.85
CA LEU A 187 -13.08 -14.55 2.69
C LEU A 187 -14.17 -13.62 2.12
#